data_AF-A0A4S2S0T0-F1
#
_entry.id   AF-A0A4S2S0T0-F1
#
_cell.length_a   1.000
_cell.length_b   1.000
_cell.length_c   1.000
_cell.angle_alpha   90.00
_cell.angle_beta   90.00
_cell.angle_gamma   90.00
#
_symmetry.space_group_name_H-M   'P 1'
#
loop_
_entity.id
_entity.type
_entity.pdbx_description
1 polymer ?
#
loop_
_entity_poly.entity_id
_entity_poly.type
_entity_poly.pdbx_seq_one_letter_code
_entity_poly.pdbx_strand_id
1 'polypeptide(L)'
;MAIAELQVYSVEEADVTGGVCVVRCLGGVARAGQVYAAGELRLGLRRIERYGRSVAFFDAGHTAKVHLTGALVALLTRGQVLTAVPPGGHALEDIEAWLATDPPLQDEPHPLTLRTLAVGRMQGDWLPEETRLRWGRVALAATRRKAEWAGSHELDRAVEVAAVRGYLLRQFGPGRGGDPAALCRDALAVIDLTPAEAAAEARTWRDLPRPRIRHLRRIKLLLPWLELARPHLPAGDPLAEAVDAWSEVRPLLP
;
A
#
# COMPACT_ATOMS: atom_id res chain seq x y z
N MET A 1 -15.39 -10.48 4.49
CA MET A 1 -14.39 -11.33 5.16
C MET A 1 -14.51 -11.10 6.66
N ALA A 2 -14.73 -12.14 7.46
CA ALA A 2 -14.83 -12.01 8.92
C ALA A 2 -13.44 -11.70 9.54
N ILE A 3 -13.42 -10.82 10.55
CA ILE A 3 -12.22 -10.50 11.33
C ILE A 3 -11.79 -11.76 12.09
N ALA A 4 -10.49 -12.04 12.13
CA ALA A 4 -10.01 -13.22 12.84
C ALA A 4 -10.08 -13.01 14.35
N GLU A 5 -10.61 -13.96 15.09
CA GLU A 5 -10.71 -13.91 16.55
C GLU A 5 -10.06 -15.15 17.14
N LEU A 6 -9.16 -14.94 18.09
CA LEU A 6 -8.38 -16.00 18.73
C LEU A 6 -8.70 -16.03 20.23
N GLN A 7 -9.27 -17.11 20.73
CA GLN A 7 -9.42 -17.31 22.17
C GLN A 7 -8.19 -18.00 22.74
N VAL A 8 -7.61 -17.45 23.80
CA VAL A 8 -6.47 -18.03 24.52
C VAL A 8 -6.94 -19.22 25.37
N TYR A 9 -6.33 -20.39 25.17
CA TYR A 9 -6.52 -21.56 26.04
C TYR A 9 -5.46 -21.65 27.13
N SER A 10 -4.20 -21.49 26.75
CA SER A 10 -3.05 -21.50 27.66
C SER A 10 -1.93 -20.61 27.13
N VAL A 11 -1.13 -20.08 28.06
CA VAL A 11 0.16 -19.46 27.79
C VAL A 11 1.20 -20.47 28.25
N GLU A 12 1.99 -20.99 27.32
CA GLU A 12 3.00 -22.03 27.59
C GLU A 12 4.34 -21.40 27.98
N GLU A 13 4.70 -20.32 27.29
CA GLU A 13 5.96 -19.59 27.49
C GLU A 13 5.68 -18.09 27.36
N ALA A 14 6.30 -17.27 28.18
CA ALA A 14 6.26 -15.82 28.02
C ALA A 14 7.51 -15.16 28.60
N ASP A 15 8.05 -14.19 27.88
CA ASP A 15 9.17 -13.35 28.28
C ASP A 15 8.91 -11.87 27.91
N VAL A 16 9.92 -11.03 28.07
CA VAL A 16 9.85 -9.59 27.79
C VAL A 16 9.75 -9.25 26.29
N THR A 17 9.92 -10.22 25.40
CA THR A 17 9.89 -10.04 23.94
C THR A 17 8.66 -10.67 23.28
N GLY A 18 8.03 -11.63 23.95
CA GLY A 18 6.86 -12.31 23.43
C GLY A 18 6.51 -13.57 24.22
N GLY A 19 5.89 -14.53 23.55
CA GLY A 19 5.54 -15.80 24.17
C GLY A 19 4.77 -16.73 23.25
N VAL A 20 4.47 -17.91 23.76
CA VAL A 20 3.81 -18.97 23.02
C VAL A 20 2.50 -19.31 23.69
N CYS A 21 1.41 -19.24 22.92
CA CYS A 21 0.07 -19.50 23.40
C CYS A 21 -0.58 -20.63 22.60
N VAL A 22 -1.45 -21.41 23.25
CA VAL A 22 -2.40 -22.26 22.55
C VAL A 22 -3.70 -21.47 22.39
N VAL A 23 -4.18 -21.33 21.17
CA VAL A 23 -5.37 -20.53 20.84
C VAL A 23 -6.35 -21.28 19.96
N ARG A 24 -7.63 -20.93 20.07
CA ARG A 24 -8.69 -21.37 19.15
C ARG A 24 -9.15 -20.22 18.28
N CYS A 25 -9.25 -20.44 16.98
CA CYS A 25 -9.88 -19.48 16.09
C CYS A 25 -11.41 -19.59 16.22
N LEU A 26 -12.06 -18.54 16.71
CA LEU A 26 -13.51 -18.47 16.86
C LEU A 26 -14.20 -18.05 15.56
N GLY A 27 -13.56 -17.15 14.81
CA GLY A 27 -14.05 -16.59 13.55
C GLY A 27 -12.89 -16.13 12.66
N GLY A 28 -13.15 -16.00 11.35
CA GLY A 28 -12.17 -15.52 10.37
C GLY A 28 -11.03 -16.48 10.04
N VAL A 29 -9.94 -15.93 9.49
CA VAL A 29 -8.70 -16.66 9.13
C VAL A 29 -7.51 -15.95 9.75
N ALA A 30 -6.86 -16.61 10.70
CA ALA A 30 -5.66 -16.12 11.35
C ALA A 30 -4.42 -16.45 10.51
N ARG A 31 -3.52 -15.47 10.30
CA ARG A 31 -2.34 -15.55 9.45
C ARG A 31 -1.11 -15.03 10.19
N ALA A 32 0.04 -15.66 9.95
CA ALA A 32 1.32 -15.10 10.40
C ALA A 32 1.51 -13.67 9.81
N GLY A 33 2.04 -12.76 10.61
CA GLY A 33 2.19 -11.34 10.32
C GLY A 33 1.01 -10.46 10.72
N GLN A 34 -0.10 -11.01 11.21
CA GLN A 34 -1.22 -10.20 11.71
C GLN A 34 -0.96 -9.66 13.12
N VAL A 35 -1.53 -8.51 13.44
CA VAL A 35 -1.54 -7.95 14.80
C VAL A 35 -2.88 -8.26 15.45
N TYR A 36 -2.86 -8.57 16.73
CA TYR A 36 -4.04 -8.83 17.55
C TYR A 36 -4.08 -7.88 18.74
N ALA A 37 -5.30 -7.50 19.14
CA ALA A 37 -5.54 -6.65 20.30
C ALA A 37 -6.24 -7.43 21.41
N ALA A 38 -5.83 -7.15 22.65
CA ALA A 38 -6.44 -7.67 23.86
C ALA A 38 -6.57 -6.52 24.88
N GLY A 39 -7.70 -5.81 24.84
CA GLY A 39 -7.80 -4.49 25.47
C GLY A 39 -6.86 -3.50 24.77
N GLU A 40 -5.99 -2.84 25.54
CA GLU A 40 -4.97 -1.91 25.02
C GLU A 40 -3.70 -2.62 24.51
N LEU A 41 -3.54 -3.91 24.81
CA LEU A 41 -2.36 -4.68 24.43
C LEU A 41 -2.36 -4.97 22.93
N ARG A 42 -1.20 -4.81 22.29
CA ARG A 42 -0.97 -5.17 20.88
C ARG A 42 0.06 -6.29 20.78
N LEU A 43 -0.30 -7.34 20.04
CA LEU A 43 0.47 -8.57 19.95
C LEU A 43 0.65 -8.97 18.48
N GLY A 44 1.89 -9.17 18.04
CA GLY A 44 2.18 -9.62 16.68
C GLY A 44 2.15 -11.14 16.57
N LEU A 45 1.37 -11.71 15.65
CA LEU A 45 1.34 -13.14 15.38
C LEU A 45 2.50 -13.52 14.46
N ARG A 46 3.61 -14.01 15.02
CA ARG A 46 4.84 -14.31 14.27
C ARG A 46 4.82 -15.66 13.57
N ARG A 47 4.33 -16.69 14.25
CA ARG A 47 4.35 -18.08 13.75
C ARG A 47 3.13 -18.85 14.23
N ILE A 48 2.66 -19.78 13.41
CA ILE A 48 1.53 -20.66 13.70
C ILE A 48 2.00 -22.11 13.52
N GLU A 49 1.68 -22.96 14.48
CA GLU A 49 1.97 -24.39 14.48
C GLU A 49 0.68 -25.20 14.70
N ARG A 50 0.45 -26.18 13.83
CA ARG A 50 -0.63 -27.16 13.96
C ARG A 50 -0.07 -28.56 13.88
N TYR A 51 -0.41 -29.39 14.86
CA TYR A 51 0.04 -30.80 14.93
C TYR A 51 1.57 -30.95 14.74
N GLY A 52 2.35 -30.05 15.35
CA GLY A 52 3.83 -30.06 15.27
C GLY A 52 4.42 -29.51 13.96
N ARG A 53 3.61 -28.96 13.05
CA ARG A 53 4.07 -28.38 11.78
C ARG A 53 3.77 -26.90 11.69
N SER A 54 4.72 -26.13 11.17
CA SER A 54 4.52 -24.71 10.90
C SER A 54 3.56 -24.51 9.73
N VAL A 55 2.58 -23.63 9.88
CA VAL A 55 1.59 -23.29 8.84
C VAL A 55 1.49 -21.77 8.69
N ALA A 56 1.04 -21.30 7.52
CA ALA A 56 0.91 -19.87 7.25
C ALA A 56 -0.40 -19.27 7.80
N PHE A 57 -1.43 -20.09 7.97
CA PHE A 57 -2.75 -19.66 8.44
C PHE A 57 -3.57 -20.82 9.05
N PHE A 58 -4.65 -20.48 9.75
CA PHE A 58 -5.69 -21.42 10.17
C PHE A 58 -7.05 -20.72 10.31
N ASP A 59 -8.11 -21.48 10.08
CA ASP A 59 -9.48 -20.97 9.98
C ASP A 59 -10.28 -21.26 11.25
N ALA A 60 -11.44 -20.60 11.38
CA ALA A 60 -12.39 -20.81 12.47
C ALA A 60 -12.67 -22.28 12.79
N GLY A 61 -12.85 -22.58 14.08
CA GLY A 61 -13.08 -23.93 14.60
C GLY A 61 -11.80 -24.71 14.91
N HIS A 62 -10.63 -24.24 14.46
CA HIS A 62 -9.36 -24.92 14.69
C HIS A 62 -8.56 -24.33 15.85
N THR A 63 -7.74 -25.19 16.46
CA THR A 63 -6.77 -24.83 17.49
C THR A 63 -5.36 -24.86 16.91
N ALA A 64 -4.51 -23.93 17.32
CA ALA A 64 -3.11 -23.86 16.94
C ALA A 64 -2.25 -23.38 18.10
N LYS A 65 -0.97 -23.75 18.08
CA LYS A 65 0.07 -23.13 18.90
C LYS A 65 0.59 -21.92 18.14
N VAL A 66 0.55 -20.74 18.76
CA VAL A 66 0.92 -19.48 18.12
C VAL A 66 2.04 -18.82 18.89
N HIS A 67 2.99 -18.25 18.15
CA HIS A 67 4.08 -17.45 18.70
C HIS A 67 3.71 -15.98 18.54
N LEU A 68 3.59 -15.28 19.67
CA LEU A 68 3.21 -13.88 19.74
C LEU A 68 4.43 -13.04 20.12
N THR A 69 4.53 -11.83 19.55
CA THR A 69 5.51 -10.81 19.92
C THR A 69 4.84 -9.69 20.69
N GLY A 70 5.56 -9.11 21.66
CA GLY A 70 5.07 -8.03 22.52
C GLY A 70 5.33 -8.35 23.99
N ALA A 71 5.81 -7.37 24.76
CA ALA A 71 6.35 -7.54 26.11
C ALA A 71 5.35 -8.02 27.19
N LEU A 72 4.08 -8.21 26.83
CA LEU A 72 2.99 -8.43 27.77
C LEU A 72 2.18 -9.71 27.47
N VAL A 73 2.74 -10.67 26.72
CA VAL A 73 2.12 -11.99 26.51
C VAL A 73 1.87 -12.71 27.85
N ALA A 74 2.73 -12.49 28.85
CA ALA A 74 2.57 -13.03 30.20
C ALA A 74 1.29 -12.55 30.92
N LEU A 75 0.69 -11.44 30.49
CA LEU A 75 -0.55 -10.92 31.07
C LEU A 75 -1.82 -11.54 30.47
N LEU A 76 -1.68 -12.36 29.43
CA LEU A 76 -2.83 -13.00 28.81
C LEU A 76 -3.43 -14.06 29.73
N THR A 77 -4.76 -14.09 29.80
CA THR A 77 -5.49 -15.05 30.63
C THR A 77 -6.27 -16.05 29.78
N ARG A 78 -6.46 -17.25 30.32
CA ARG A 78 -7.31 -18.27 29.68
C ARG A 78 -8.72 -17.71 29.46
N GLY A 79 -9.25 -17.93 28.27
CA GLY A 79 -10.56 -17.48 27.85
C GLY A 79 -10.56 -16.09 27.20
N GLN A 80 -9.48 -15.32 27.33
CA GLN A 80 -9.35 -14.01 26.70
C GLN A 80 -9.42 -14.12 25.18
N VAL A 81 -10.17 -13.21 24.55
CA VAL A 81 -10.30 -13.15 23.11
C VAL A 81 -9.37 -12.06 22.57
N LEU A 82 -8.50 -12.45 21.65
CA LEU A 82 -7.65 -11.58 20.87
C LEU A 82 -8.35 -11.32 19.54
N THR A 83 -8.68 -10.07 19.26
CA THR A 83 -9.29 -9.69 17.99
C THR A 83 -8.21 -9.26 17.03
N ALA A 84 -8.18 -9.84 15.82
CA ALA A 84 -7.27 -9.41 14.78
C ALA A 84 -7.53 -7.95 14.52
N VAL A 85 -6.51 -7.16 14.81
CA VAL A 85 -6.43 -5.78 14.36
C VAL A 85 -6.22 -5.93 12.86
N PRO A 86 -7.20 -5.56 12.01
CA PRO A 86 -6.89 -5.39 10.61
C PRO A 86 -5.69 -4.44 10.56
N PRO A 87 -4.85 -4.43 9.52
CA PRO A 87 -3.87 -3.34 9.39
C PRO A 87 -4.49 -1.93 9.53
N GLY A 88 -5.83 -1.79 9.46
CA GLY A 88 -6.60 -0.62 9.89
C GLY A 88 -7.30 -0.69 11.27
N GLY A 89 -6.62 -1.14 12.32
CA GLY A 89 -7.02 -0.84 13.72
C GLY A 89 -6.15 0.21 14.40
N HIS A 90 -5.47 1.02 13.57
CA HIS A 90 -5.29 2.44 13.82
C HIS A 90 -6.53 3.12 13.26
N ALA A 91 -7.17 4.01 14.03
CA ALA A 91 -8.13 4.92 13.46
C ALA A 91 -7.44 5.68 12.32
N LEU A 92 -8.19 6.11 11.30
CA LEU A 92 -7.60 6.87 10.19
C LEU A 92 -6.84 8.10 10.72
N GLU A 93 -7.39 8.71 11.77
CA GLU A 93 -6.81 9.79 12.55
C GLU A 93 -5.43 9.41 13.12
N ASP A 94 -5.29 8.21 13.68
CA ASP A 94 -4.03 7.73 14.25
C ASP A 94 -2.97 7.53 13.17
N ILE A 95 -3.38 7.02 11.99
CA ILE A 95 -2.46 6.85 10.85
C ILE A 95 -2.02 8.20 10.31
N GLU A 96 -2.95 9.15 10.20
CA GLU A 96 -2.63 10.51 9.77
C GLU A 96 -1.68 11.19 10.76
N ALA A 97 -1.94 11.08 12.06
CA ALA A 97 -1.08 11.61 13.11
C ALA A 97 0.31 10.95 13.13
N TRP A 98 0.36 9.62 12.99
CA TRP A 98 1.61 8.86 12.89
C TRP A 98 2.39 9.25 11.63
N LEU A 99 1.77 9.37 10.47
CA LEU A 99 2.45 9.82 9.25
C LEU A 99 2.99 11.25 9.36
N ALA A 100 2.33 12.12 10.14
CA ALA A 100 2.75 13.49 10.34
C ALA A 100 4.07 13.63 11.13
N THR A 101 4.49 12.60 11.86
CA THR A 101 5.78 12.61 12.59
C THR A 101 6.96 12.10 11.77
N ASP A 102 6.74 11.77 10.49
CA ASP A 102 7.70 11.12 9.59
C ASP A 102 8.44 9.93 10.24
N PRO A 103 7.71 8.87 10.59
CA PRO A 103 8.25 7.77 11.37
C PRO A 103 9.30 7.00 10.56
N PRO A 104 10.28 6.34 11.20
CA PRO A 104 11.24 5.48 10.52
C PRO A 104 10.55 4.43 9.61
N LEU A 105 11.20 4.09 8.49
CA LEU A 105 10.65 3.11 7.53
C LEU A 105 10.57 1.67 8.09
N GLN A 106 11.28 1.40 9.18
CA GLN A 106 11.29 0.09 9.85
C GLN A 106 10.21 -0.02 10.93
N ASP A 107 9.56 1.09 11.29
CA ASP A 107 8.48 1.09 12.26
C ASP A 107 7.20 0.53 11.62
N GLU A 108 6.34 -0.03 12.47
CA GLU A 108 5.00 -0.43 12.06
C GLU A 108 4.08 0.80 11.90
N PRO A 109 3.16 0.81 10.93
CA PRO A 109 2.91 -0.25 9.96
C PRO A 109 3.96 -0.31 8.83
N HIS A 110 4.41 -1.53 8.51
CA HIS A 110 5.36 -1.76 7.41
C HIS A 110 4.89 -1.09 6.09
N PRO A 111 5.77 -0.42 5.30
CA PRO A 111 5.36 0.42 4.17
C PRO A 111 4.46 -0.26 3.13
N LEU A 112 4.75 -1.51 2.76
CA LEU A 112 3.91 -2.28 1.84
C LEU A 112 2.49 -2.53 2.38
N THR A 113 2.39 -2.84 3.68
CA THR A 113 1.13 -3.12 4.37
C THR A 113 0.29 -1.85 4.43
N LEU A 114 0.91 -0.73 4.85
CA LEU A 114 0.25 0.56 4.89
C LEU A 114 -0.28 0.99 3.52
N ARG A 115 0.54 0.84 2.46
CA ARG A 115 0.12 1.17 1.09
C ARG A 115 -1.08 0.33 0.65
N THR A 116 -1.05 -0.96 0.92
CA THR A 116 -2.11 -1.88 0.52
C THR A 116 -3.43 -1.55 1.23
N LEU A 117 -3.36 -1.29 2.53
CA LEU A 117 -4.51 -0.84 3.31
C LEU A 117 -5.08 0.47 2.76
N ALA A 118 -4.22 1.49 2.60
CA ALA A 118 -4.66 2.82 2.25
C ALA A 118 -5.30 2.87 0.86
N VAL A 119 -4.71 2.18 -0.12
CA VAL A 119 -5.30 2.05 -1.47
C VAL A 119 -6.65 1.33 -1.42
N GLY A 120 -6.74 0.21 -0.69
CA GLY A 120 -8.00 -0.52 -0.55
C GLY A 120 -9.11 0.31 0.09
N ARG A 121 -8.77 1.10 1.13
CA ARG A 121 -9.72 1.97 1.82
C ARG A 121 -10.12 3.20 0.99
N MET A 122 -9.19 3.82 0.27
CA MET A 122 -9.47 4.90 -0.68
C MET A 122 -10.48 4.45 -1.76
N GLN A 123 -10.36 3.20 -2.21
CA GLN A 123 -11.20 2.63 -3.26
C GLN A 123 -12.54 2.05 -2.76
N GLY A 124 -12.71 1.90 -1.45
CA GLY A 124 -13.89 1.28 -0.88
C GLY A 124 -15.11 2.18 -0.96
N ASP A 125 -16.02 1.87 -1.88
CA ASP A 125 -17.30 2.56 -2.09
C ASP A 125 -18.24 2.51 -0.87
N TRP A 126 -18.01 1.56 0.05
CA TRP A 126 -18.70 1.45 1.33
C TRP A 126 -18.31 2.53 2.36
N LEU A 127 -17.28 3.33 2.08
CA LEU A 127 -16.87 4.44 2.95
C LEU A 127 -17.42 5.78 2.45
N PRO A 128 -17.74 6.72 3.36
CA PRO A 128 -18.08 8.08 2.99
C PRO A 128 -16.98 8.72 2.14
N GLU A 129 -17.37 9.58 1.20
CA GLU A 129 -16.46 10.24 0.27
C GLU A 129 -15.30 10.97 0.98
N GLU A 130 -15.63 11.75 2.02
CA GLU A 130 -14.62 12.47 2.83
C GLU A 130 -13.60 11.52 3.47
N THR A 131 -14.06 10.35 3.91
CA THR A 131 -13.16 9.32 4.47
C THR A 131 -12.26 8.74 3.39
N ARG A 132 -12.78 8.52 2.18
CA ARG A 132 -11.99 8.02 1.04
C ARG A 132 -10.95 9.03 0.57
N LEU A 133 -11.28 10.33 0.57
CA LEU A 133 -10.35 11.42 0.25
C LEU A 133 -9.18 11.48 1.25
N ARG A 134 -9.47 11.33 2.55
CA ARG A 134 -8.45 11.19 3.60
C ARG A 134 -7.56 9.98 3.38
N TRP A 135 -8.16 8.81 3.12
CA TRP A 135 -7.41 7.60 2.75
C TRP A 135 -6.58 7.79 1.47
N GLY A 136 -7.02 8.63 0.55
CA GLY A 136 -6.23 9.03 -0.62
C GLY A 136 -4.93 9.73 -0.25
N ARG A 137 -4.96 10.63 0.73
CA ARG A 137 -3.73 11.28 1.24
C ARG A 137 -2.81 10.28 1.92
N VAL A 138 -3.36 9.39 2.74
CA VAL A 138 -2.60 8.28 3.35
C VAL A 138 -2.00 7.39 2.26
N ALA A 139 -2.75 7.06 1.20
CA ALA A 139 -2.27 6.22 0.11
C ALA A 139 -1.11 6.86 -0.64
N LEU A 140 -1.14 8.19 -0.86
CA LEU A 140 -0.02 8.92 -1.46
C LEU A 140 1.23 8.86 -0.58
N ALA A 141 1.10 9.15 0.71
CA ALA A 141 2.21 9.08 1.66
C ALA A 141 2.79 7.66 1.76
N ALA A 142 1.92 6.66 1.90
CA ALA A 142 2.30 5.25 1.97
C ALA A 142 3.00 4.75 0.70
N THR A 143 2.55 5.23 -0.47
CA THR A 143 3.18 4.88 -1.76
C THR A 143 4.61 5.42 -1.85
N ARG A 144 4.85 6.65 -1.40
CA ARG A 144 6.19 7.25 -1.35
C ARG A 144 7.10 6.49 -0.38
N ARG A 145 6.62 6.23 0.83
CA ARG A 145 7.35 5.45 1.85
C ARG A 145 7.67 4.03 1.39
N LYS A 146 6.74 3.35 0.70
CA LYS A 146 6.98 2.03 0.11
C LYS A 146 8.07 2.09 -0.96
N ALA A 147 8.09 3.14 -1.78
CA ALA A 147 9.10 3.30 -2.81
C ALA A 147 10.50 3.52 -2.21
N GLU A 148 10.59 4.34 -1.17
CA GLU A 148 11.83 4.60 -0.42
C GLU A 148 12.35 3.32 0.26
N TRP A 149 11.48 2.63 1.01
CA TRP A 149 11.83 1.37 1.67
C TRP A 149 12.31 0.30 0.69
N ALA A 150 11.67 0.18 -0.48
CA ALA A 150 12.05 -0.79 -1.48
C ALA A 150 13.24 -0.37 -2.36
N GLY A 151 13.78 0.84 -2.20
CA GLY A 151 14.81 1.38 -3.10
C GLY A 151 14.34 1.43 -4.56
N SER A 152 13.08 1.80 -4.79
CA SER A 152 12.44 1.73 -6.11
C SER A 152 13.06 2.73 -7.09
N HIS A 153 13.10 2.35 -8.37
CA HIS A 153 13.47 3.27 -9.44
C HIS A 153 12.53 4.48 -9.49
N GLU A 154 13.04 5.65 -9.84
CA GLU A 154 12.27 6.90 -9.81
C GLU A 154 11.00 6.86 -10.67
N LEU A 155 11.09 6.35 -11.90
CA LEU A 155 9.92 6.14 -12.75
C LEU A 155 8.91 5.12 -12.16
N ASP A 156 9.38 4.06 -11.49
CA ASP A 156 8.47 3.08 -10.86
C ASP A 156 7.68 3.76 -9.72
N ARG A 157 8.35 4.59 -8.92
CA ARG A 157 7.72 5.45 -7.90
C ARG A 157 6.71 6.42 -8.53
N ALA A 158 7.08 7.09 -9.61
CA ALA A 158 6.22 8.06 -10.28
C ALA A 158 4.95 7.41 -10.85
N VAL A 159 5.06 6.21 -11.44
CA VAL A 159 3.90 5.43 -11.92
C VAL A 159 2.95 5.12 -10.77
N GLU A 160 3.44 4.63 -9.63
CA GLU A 160 2.59 4.31 -8.48
C GLU A 160 1.91 5.56 -7.89
N VAL A 161 2.63 6.68 -7.78
CA VAL A 161 2.08 7.96 -7.30
C VAL A 161 1.04 8.51 -8.27
N ALA A 162 1.34 8.49 -9.58
CA ALA A 162 0.42 8.95 -10.61
C ALA A 162 -0.86 8.09 -10.66
N ALA A 163 -0.75 6.79 -10.40
CA ALA A 163 -1.92 5.90 -10.31
C ALA A 163 -2.86 6.28 -9.15
N VAL A 164 -2.31 6.61 -7.97
CA VAL A 164 -3.12 7.07 -6.83
C VAL A 164 -3.75 8.42 -7.13
N ARG A 165 -2.98 9.39 -7.63
CA ARG A 165 -3.51 10.73 -7.99
C ARG A 165 -4.55 10.65 -9.11
N GLY A 166 -4.28 9.87 -10.15
CA GLY A 166 -5.18 9.66 -11.28
C GLY A 166 -6.49 8.99 -10.85
N TYR A 167 -6.43 8.04 -9.91
CA TYR A 167 -7.64 7.50 -9.30
C TYR A 167 -8.47 8.58 -8.58
N LEU A 168 -7.82 9.40 -7.75
CA LEU A 168 -8.49 10.47 -7.01
C LEU A 168 -9.11 11.51 -7.94
N LEU A 169 -8.37 11.94 -8.97
CA LEU A 169 -8.88 12.86 -10.00
C LEU A 169 -10.09 12.28 -10.73
N ARG A 170 -10.01 11.02 -11.17
CA ARG A 170 -11.13 10.37 -11.87
C ARG A 170 -12.38 10.27 -11.01
N GLN A 171 -12.21 9.98 -9.72
CA GLN A 171 -13.32 9.71 -8.82
C GLN A 171 -13.93 10.97 -8.21
N PHE A 172 -13.11 11.97 -7.91
CA PHE A 172 -13.52 13.16 -7.14
C PHE A 172 -13.32 14.48 -7.89
N GLY A 173 -12.87 14.42 -9.15
CA GLY A 173 -12.64 15.57 -10.02
C GLY A 173 -11.43 16.43 -9.62
N PRO A 174 -11.12 17.46 -10.43
CA PRO A 174 -10.12 18.46 -10.09
C PRO A 174 -10.54 19.25 -8.83
N GLY A 175 -9.55 19.67 -8.04
CA GLY A 175 -9.77 20.30 -6.74
C GLY A 175 -9.78 19.26 -5.63
N ARG A 176 -10.93 18.62 -5.38
CA ARG A 176 -11.06 17.63 -4.28
C ARG A 176 -10.22 16.38 -4.51
N GLY A 177 -10.20 15.86 -5.74
CA GLY A 177 -9.35 14.72 -6.13
C GLY A 177 -7.87 15.09 -6.37
N GLY A 178 -7.54 16.38 -6.33
CA GLY A 178 -6.19 16.90 -6.53
C GLY A 178 -6.07 17.85 -7.71
N ASP A 179 -4.83 18.25 -7.99
CA ASP A 179 -4.48 19.17 -9.08
C ASP A 179 -3.95 18.38 -10.31
N PRO A 180 -4.68 18.39 -11.44
CA PRO A 180 -4.24 17.78 -12.69
C PRO A 180 -2.92 18.33 -13.22
N ALA A 181 -2.68 19.64 -13.11
CA ALA A 181 -1.46 20.28 -13.59
C ALA A 181 -0.26 19.86 -12.74
N ALA A 182 -0.42 19.75 -11.42
CA ALA A 182 0.62 19.22 -10.54
C ALA A 182 0.91 17.74 -10.82
N LEU A 183 -0.09 16.92 -11.12
CA LEU A 183 0.13 15.53 -11.56
C LEU A 183 1.00 15.51 -12.81
N CYS A 184 0.63 16.24 -13.85
CA CYS A 184 1.36 16.26 -15.11
C CYS A 184 2.79 16.79 -14.93
N ARG A 185 2.97 17.89 -14.21
CA ARG A 185 4.29 18.48 -13.95
C ARG A 185 5.22 17.50 -13.25
N ASP A 186 4.77 16.89 -12.14
CA ASP A 186 5.58 15.96 -11.36
C ASP A 186 5.92 14.69 -12.17
N ALA A 187 4.97 14.20 -12.96
CA ALA A 187 5.16 13.00 -13.79
C ALA A 187 6.06 13.26 -15.00
N LEU A 188 5.96 14.43 -15.66
CA LEU A 188 6.84 14.79 -16.76
C LEU A 188 8.27 15.06 -16.28
N ALA A 189 8.44 15.63 -15.09
CA ALA A 189 9.76 15.98 -14.53
C ALA A 189 10.68 14.77 -14.31
N VAL A 190 10.13 13.56 -14.16
CA VAL A 190 10.91 12.32 -13.97
C VAL A 190 11.26 11.61 -15.28
N ILE A 191 10.73 12.08 -16.41
CA ILE A 191 11.04 11.51 -17.72
C ILE A 191 12.29 12.23 -18.24
N ASP A 192 13.36 11.46 -18.43
CA ASP A 192 14.68 11.91 -18.90
C ASP A 192 14.79 12.03 -20.43
N LEU A 193 13.69 11.79 -21.15
CA LEU A 193 13.60 11.84 -22.60
C LEU A 193 12.61 12.90 -23.04
N THR A 194 12.84 13.46 -24.21
CA THR A 194 11.80 14.15 -24.96
C THR A 194 10.90 13.14 -25.69
N PRO A 195 9.67 13.52 -26.08
CA PRO A 195 8.82 12.68 -26.92
C PRO A 195 9.52 12.23 -28.22
N ALA A 196 10.29 13.11 -28.85
CA ALA A 196 11.00 12.82 -30.10
C ALA A 196 12.10 11.75 -29.92
N GLU A 197 12.88 11.84 -28.84
CA GLU A 197 13.90 10.84 -28.50
C GLU A 197 13.27 9.50 -28.15
N ALA A 198 12.22 9.50 -27.31
CA ALA A 198 11.50 8.30 -26.95
C ALA A 198 10.89 7.62 -28.18
N ALA A 199 10.33 8.37 -29.13
CA ALA A 199 9.83 7.85 -30.40
C ALA A 199 10.94 7.28 -31.29
N ALA A 200 12.12 7.90 -31.30
CA ALA A 200 13.27 7.40 -32.05
C ALA A 200 13.75 6.05 -31.52
N GLU A 201 13.90 5.92 -30.20
CA GLU A 201 14.25 4.66 -29.57
C GLU A 201 13.16 3.60 -29.70
N ALA A 202 11.90 4.01 -29.62
CA ALA A 202 10.77 3.12 -29.80
C ALA A 202 10.76 2.43 -31.18
N ARG A 203 11.20 3.09 -32.25
CA ARG A 203 11.24 2.47 -33.59
C ARG A 203 12.16 1.26 -33.68
N THR A 204 13.25 1.25 -32.92
CA THR A 204 14.28 0.20 -32.92
C THR A 204 14.34 -0.55 -31.58
N TRP A 205 13.26 -0.53 -30.79
CA TRP A 205 13.30 -1.00 -29.40
C TRP A 205 13.77 -2.45 -29.23
N ARG A 206 13.53 -3.31 -30.23
CA ARG A 206 13.92 -4.73 -30.21
C ARG A 206 15.44 -4.92 -30.19
N ASP A 207 16.18 -3.95 -30.71
CA ASP A 207 17.64 -3.97 -30.79
C ASP A 207 18.30 -3.28 -29.60
N LEU A 208 17.50 -2.64 -28.72
CA LEU A 208 18.01 -1.94 -27.55
C LEU A 208 18.39 -2.90 -26.41
N PRO A 209 19.38 -2.53 -25.57
CA PRO A 209 19.66 -3.26 -24.34
C PRO A 209 18.43 -3.38 -23.44
N ARG A 210 18.28 -4.52 -22.76
CA ARG A 210 17.15 -4.80 -21.85
C ARG A 210 16.86 -3.69 -20.82
N PRO A 211 17.86 -3.03 -20.20
CA PRO A 211 17.60 -1.90 -19.30
C PRO A 211 16.86 -0.74 -19.99
N ARG A 212 17.19 -0.46 -21.26
CA ARG A 212 16.55 0.62 -22.02
C ARG A 212 15.14 0.28 -22.44
N ILE A 213 14.89 -0.98 -22.84
CA ILE A 213 13.51 -1.46 -23.09
C ILE A 213 12.65 -1.31 -21.83
N ARG A 214 13.17 -1.69 -20.65
CA ARG A 214 12.46 -1.52 -19.38
C ARG A 214 12.19 -0.04 -19.08
N HIS A 215 13.14 0.83 -19.37
CA HIS A 215 12.98 2.27 -19.21
C HIS A 215 11.82 2.82 -20.04
N LEU A 216 11.79 2.51 -21.34
CA LEU A 216 10.69 2.91 -22.23
C LEU A 216 9.33 2.36 -21.76
N ARG A 217 9.30 1.12 -21.24
CA ARG A 217 8.08 0.54 -20.65
C ARG A 217 7.60 1.30 -19.42
N ARG A 218 8.51 1.75 -18.55
CA ARG A 218 8.14 2.54 -17.38
C ARG A 218 7.54 3.88 -17.78
N ILE A 219 8.12 4.55 -18.76
CA ILE A 219 7.55 5.77 -19.35
C ILE A 219 6.14 5.46 -19.85
N LYS A 220 5.95 4.41 -20.66
CA LYS A 220 4.63 4.01 -21.18
C LYS A 220 3.60 3.74 -20.09
N LEU A 221 4.00 3.18 -18.95
CA LEU A 221 3.10 2.93 -17.82
C LEU A 221 2.64 4.21 -17.10
N LEU A 222 3.40 5.30 -17.24
CA LEU A 222 3.07 6.60 -16.64
C LEU A 222 2.06 7.38 -17.49
N LEU A 223 2.15 7.28 -18.82
CA LEU A 223 1.36 8.06 -19.78
C LEU A 223 -0.17 7.97 -19.65
N PRO A 224 -0.80 6.83 -19.30
CA PRO A 224 -2.25 6.77 -19.10
C PRO A 224 -2.78 7.76 -18.05
N TRP A 225 -1.96 8.08 -17.05
CA TRP A 225 -2.34 9.01 -15.98
C TRP A 225 -2.23 10.48 -16.42
N LEU A 226 -1.32 10.78 -17.36
CA LEU A 226 -1.24 12.08 -18.01
C LEU A 226 -2.45 12.31 -18.92
N GLU A 227 -2.78 11.33 -19.75
CA GLU A 227 -3.96 11.35 -20.61
C GLU A 227 -5.25 11.55 -19.81
N LEU A 228 -5.34 10.94 -18.62
CA LEU A 228 -6.49 11.12 -17.72
C LEU A 228 -6.61 12.56 -17.21
N ALA A 229 -5.49 13.23 -16.95
CA ALA A 229 -5.46 14.62 -16.50
C ALA A 229 -5.69 15.63 -17.64
N ARG A 230 -5.42 15.24 -18.89
CA ARG A 230 -5.45 16.11 -20.07
C ARG A 230 -6.74 16.93 -20.25
N PRO A 231 -7.97 16.39 -20.05
CA PRO A 231 -9.21 17.16 -20.20
C PRO A 231 -9.38 18.30 -19.20
N HIS A 232 -8.58 18.33 -18.13
CA HIS A 232 -8.63 19.35 -17.09
C HIS A 232 -7.57 20.45 -17.25
N LEU A 233 -6.75 20.37 -18.29
CA LEU A 233 -5.75 21.40 -18.60
C LEU A 233 -6.32 22.41 -19.61
N PRO A 234 -6.03 23.72 -19.44
CA PRO A 234 -6.45 24.74 -20.41
C PRO A 234 -5.88 24.47 -21.82
N ALA A 235 -6.64 24.82 -22.84
CA ALA A 235 -6.13 24.83 -24.21
C ALA A 235 -5.00 25.86 -24.36
N GLY A 236 -3.90 25.49 -25.02
CA GLY A 236 -2.71 26.33 -25.17
C GLY A 236 -1.81 26.38 -23.93
N ASP A 237 -2.10 25.59 -22.89
CA ASP A 237 -1.16 25.40 -21.77
C ASP A 237 0.02 24.53 -22.25
N PRO A 238 1.30 24.94 -22.02
CA PRO A 238 2.46 24.12 -22.36
C PRO A 238 2.42 22.70 -21.78
N LEU A 239 1.78 22.49 -20.62
CA LEU A 239 1.57 21.15 -20.06
C LEU A 239 0.59 20.33 -20.88
N ALA A 240 -0.46 20.95 -21.41
CA ALA A 240 -1.42 20.27 -22.28
C ALA A 240 -0.73 19.81 -23.57
N GLU A 241 0.06 20.69 -24.18
CA GLU A 241 0.86 20.37 -25.38
C GLU A 241 1.87 19.24 -25.12
N ALA A 242 2.57 19.28 -23.98
CA ALA A 242 3.51 18.23 -23.61
C ALA A 242 2.80 16.88 -23.42
N VAL A 243 1.61 16.87 -22.79
CA VAL A 243 0.81 15.65 -22.62
C VAL A 243 0.31 15.12 -23.97
N ASP A 244 -0.13 16.00 -24.88
CA ASP A 244 -0.55 15.61 -26.23
C ASP A 244 0.61 14.96 -27.01
N ALA A 245 1.80 15.59 -26.99
CA ALA A 245 2.99 15.04 -27.64
C ALA A 245 3.38 13.66 -27.09
N TRP A 246 3.30 13.46 -25.77
CA TRP A 246 3.55 12.16 -25.17
C TRP A 246 2.48 11.12 -25.49
N SER A 247 1.22 11.54 -25.62
CA SER A 247 0.10 10.66 -25.97
C SER A 247 0.27 10.09 -27.38
N GLU A 248 0.82 10.87 -28.32
CA GLU A 248 1.16 10.41 -29.67
C GLU A 248 2.28 9.35 -29.68
N VAL A 249 3.23 9.44 -28.75
CA VAL A 249 4.38 8.52 -28.66
C VAL A 249 4.02 7.21 -27.96
N ARG A 250 3.05 7.22 -27.03
CA ARG A 250 2.67 6.06 -26.22
C ARG A 250 2.44 4.76 -27.01
N PRO A 251 1.73 4.75 -28.17
CA PRO A 251 1.48 3.53 -28.93
C PRO A 251 2.76 2.92 -29.52
N LEU A 252 3.81 3.73 -29.71
CA LEU A 252 5.08 3.29 -30.27
C LEU A 252 5.95 2.60 -29.22
N LEU A 253 5.81 2.97 -27.95
CA LEU A 253 6.61 2.43 -26.84
C LEU A 253 6.37 0.91 -26.64
N PRO A 254 7.36 0.15 -26.15
CA PRO A 254 7.32 -1.31 -25.98
C PRO A 254 6.52 -1.85 -24.80
#